data_AF-A0A1T0A694-F1
#
_entry.id   AF-A0A1T0A694-F1
#
_cell.length_a   1.000
_cell.length_b   1.000
_cell.length_c   1.000
_cell.angle_alpha   90.00
_cell.angle_beta   90.00
_cell.angle_gamma   90.00
#
_symmetry.space_group_name_H-M   'P 1'
#
loop_
_entity.id
_entity.type
_entity.pdbx_description
1 polymer ?
#
loop_
_entity_poly.entity_id
_entity_poly.type
_entity_poly.pdbx_seq_one_letter_code
_entity_poly.pdbx_strand_id
1 'polypeptide(L)' 'MKITHCKLSKKVQKRLLEFFVLEVTARSAADLLGIHPNSAALFYHKIRLVIECHLALEAN' A
#
# COMPACT_ATOMS: atom_id res chain seq x y z
N MET A 1 10.07 -3.79 -3.86
CA MET A 1 9.27 -3.11 -2.81
C MET A 1 9.53 -3.74 -1.44
N LYS A 2 10.40 -3.14 -0.63
CA LYS A 2 10.62 -3.59 0.76
C LYS A 2 9.84 -2.67 1.71
N ILE A 3 8.55 -2.93 1.88
CA ILE A 3 7.81 -2.30 2.98
C ILE A 3 8.27 -2.94 4.29
N THR A 4 8.98 -2.18 5.10
CA THR A 4 9.42 -2.58 6.43
C THR A 4 8.30 -2.37 7.46
N HIS A 5 8.34 -3.17 8.53
CA HIS A 5 7.38 -3.11 9.64
C HIS A 5 5.91 -3.12 9.18
N CYS A 6 5.50 -4.19 8.49
CA CYS A 6 4.12 -4.42 8.10
C CYS A 6 3.64 -5.76 8.65
N LYS A 7 2.56 -5.75 9.43
CA LYS A 7 1.93 -6.95 10.00
C LYS A 7 0.98 -7.66 9.01
N LEU A 8 0.66 -7.02 7.89
CA LEU A 8 -0.23 -7.60 6.88
C LEU A 8 0.47 -8.75 6.15
N SER A 9 -0.27 -9.83 5.89
CA SER A 9 0.25 -10.94 5.11
C SER A 9 0.58 -10.50 3.68
N LYS A 10 1.55 -11.18 3.03
CA LYS A 10 1.91 -10.85 1.63
C LYS A 10 0.72 -10.94 0.67
N LYS A 11 -0.26 -11.82 0.93
CA LYS A 11 -1.48 -11.95 0.15
C LYS A 11 -2.34 -10.67 0.23
N VAL A 12 -2.55 -10.15 1.45
CA VAL A 12 -3.30 -8.91 1.68
C VAL A 12 -2.57 -7.71 1.07
N GLN A 13 -1.24 -7.66 1.21
CA GLN A 13 -0.44 -6.59 0.60
C GLN A 13 -0.58 -6.53 -0.93
N LYS A 14 -0.54 -7.69 -1.61
CA LYS A 14 -0.74 -7.76 -3.07
C LYS A 14 -2.14 -7.29 -3.47
N ARG A 15 -3.18 -7.76 -2.76
CA ARG A 15 -4.56 -7.31 -2.99
C ARG A 15 -4.74 -5.81 -2.79
N LEU A 16 -4.14 -5.23 -1.76
CA LEU A 16 -4.15 -3.79 -1.54
C LEU A 16 -3.49 -3.03 -2.70
N LEU A 17 -2.39 -3.56 -3.23
CA LEU A 17 -1.72 -2.96 -4.38
C LEU A 17 -2.62 -2.98 -5.63
N GLU A 18 -3.28 -4.11 -5.91
CA GLU A 18 -4.26 -4.23 -7.01
C GLU A 18 -5.37 -3.18 -6.87
N PHE A 19 -5.92 -2.99 -5.66
CA PHE A 19 -6.94 -1.98 -5.40
C PHE A 19 -6.45 -0.56 -5.65
N PHE A 20 -5.23 -0.23 -5.22
CA PHE A 20 -4.70 1.11 -5.40
C PHE A 20 -4.35 1.45 -6.84
N VAL A 21 -3.95 0.46 -7.64
CA VAL A 21 -3.75 0.62 -9.10
C VAL A 21 -5.10 0.88 -9.79
N LEU A 22 -6.18 0.28 -9.30
CA LEU A 22 -7.55 0.50 -9.78
C LEU A 22 -8.23 1.73 -9.14
N GLU A 23 -7.46 2.62 -8.51
CA GLU A 23 -7.95 3.85 -7.87
C GLU A 23 -9.01 3.64 -6.76
N VAL A 24 -9.09 2.42 -6.22
CA VAL A 24 -10.00 2.12 -5.11
C VAL A 24 -9.52 2.84 -3.85
N THR A 25 -10.44 3.47 -3.13
CA THR A 25 -10.10 4.18 -1.89
C THR A 25 -9.60 3.22 -0.81
N ALA A 26 -8.68 3.69 0.04
CA ALA A 26 -8.16 2.88 1.14
C ALA A 26 -9.24 2.38 2.10
N ARG A 27 -10.34 3.13 2.27
CA ARG A 27 -11.49 2.71 3.08
C ARG A 27 -12.20 1.52 2.42
N SER A 28 -12.60 1.64 1.17
CA SER A 28 -13.28 0.56 0.44
C SER A 28 -12.41 -0.69 0.33
N ALA A 29 -11.10 -0.54 0.08
CA ALA A 29 -10.16 -1.65 0.04
C ALA A 29 -10.02 -2.34 1.41
N ALA A 30 -10.10 -1.59 2.51
CA ALA A 30 -10.08 -2.15 3.85
C ALA A 30 -11.35 -2.96 4.15
N ASP A 31 -12.52 -2.43 3.77
CA ASP A 31 -13.81 -3.09 3.94
C ASP A 31 -13.86 -4.40 3.14
N LEU A 32 -13.39 -4.39 1.88
CA LEU A 32 -13.32 -5.58 1.01
C LEU A 32 -12.36 -6.65 1.54
N LEU A 33 -11.31 -6.25 2.25
CA LEU A 33 -10.30 -7.18 2.80
C LEU A 33 -10.54 -7.54 4.26
N GLY A 34 -11.55 -6.96 4.91
CA GLY A 34 -11.83 -7.17 6.32
C GLY A 34 -10.69 -6.71 7.24
N ILE A 35 -9.99 -5.63 6.87
CA ILE A 35 -8.90 -5.06 7.68
C ILE A 35 -9.28 -3.68 8.22
N HIS A 36 -8.56 -3.23 9.24
CA HIS A 36 -8.78 -1.89 9.79
C HIS A 36 -8.46 -0.80 8.74
N PRO A 37 -9.32 0.22 8.54
CA PRO A 37 -9.14 1.24 7.50
C PRO A 37 -7.82 2.01 7.64
N ASN A 38 -7.39 2.32 8.86
CA ASN A 38 -6.09 2.97 9.09
C ASN A 38 -4.90 2.10 8.64
N SER A 39 -5.04 0.77 8.65
CA SER A 39 -3.99 -0.12 8.16
C SER A 39 -3.85 -0.03 6.64
N ALA A 40 -4.97 0.03 5.91
CA ALA A 40 -4.95 0.25 4.46
C ALA A 40 -4.42 1.64 4.10
N ALA A 41 -4.84 2.68 4.83
CA ALA A 41 -4.37 4.06 4.62
C ALA A 41 -2.86 4.19 4.88
N LEU A 42 -2.36 3.61 5.97
CA LEU A 42 -0.92 3.58 6.27
C LEU A 42 -0.15 2.81 5.20
N PHE A 43 -0.68 1.69 4.72
CA PHE A 43 -0.07 0.91 3.65
C PHE A 43 0.03 1.71 2.34
N TYR A 44 -1.02 2.46 1.98
CA TYR A 44 -1.02 3.37 0.84
C TYR A 44 0.07 4.45 0.95
N HIS A 45 0.18 5.09 2.11
CA HIS A 45 1.20 6.11 2.35
C HIS A 45 2.63 5.53 2.23
N LYS A 46 2.88 4.35 2.82
CA LYS A 46 4.18 3.67 2.71
C LYS A 46 4.53 3.33 1.26
N ILE A 47 3.57 2.93 0.43
CA ILE A 47 3.79 2.69 -1.00
C ILE A 47 4.28 3.96 -1.69
N ARG A 48 3.61 5.09 -1.45
CA ARG A 48 3.98 6.38 -2.05
C ARG A 48 5.41 6.80 -1.69
N LEU A 49 5.82 6.64 -0.43
CA LEU A 49 7.20 6.92 -0.01
C LEU A 49 8.24 6.03 -0.70
N VAL A 50 7.93 4.74 -0.90
CA VAL A 50 8.84 3.83 -1.61
C VAL A 50 8.98 4.21 -3.08
N ILE A 51 7.87 4.62 -3.72
CA ILE A 51 7.86 5.09 -5.11
C ILE A 51 8.69 6.38 -5.22
N GLU A 52 8.44 7.36 -4.36
CA GLU A 52 9.19 8.62 -4.31
C GLU A 52 10.70 8.38 -4.14
N CYS A 53 11.08 7.48 -3.23
CA CYS A 53 12.47 7.11 -3.03
C CYS A 53 13.10 6.46 -4.27
N HIS A 54 12.38 5.59 -5.00
CA HIS A 54 12.89 5.03 -6.26
C HIS A 54 13.04 6.10 -7.34
N LEU A 55 12.05 6.96 -7.51
CA LEU A 55 12.11 8.04 -8.51
C LEU A 55 13.27 9.00 -8.23
N ALA A 56 13.52 9.33 -6.96
CA ALA A 56 14.65 10.16 -6.57
C ALA A 56 16.02 9.49 -6.85
N LEU A 57 16.12 8.17 -6.66
CA LEU A 57 17.34 7.41 -6.99
C LEU A 57 17.56 7.28 -8.50
N GLU A 58 16.50 7.15 -9.30
CA GLU A 58 16.60 7.07 -10.77
C GLU A 58 16.98 8.42 -11.40
N ALA A 59 16.66 9.54 -10.75
CA ALA A 59 16.94 10.89 -11.24
C ALA A 59 18.41 11.35 -11.00
N ASN A 60 19.21 10.55 -10.29
CA ASN A 60 20.58 10.88 -9.88
C ASN A 60 21.62 9.97 -10.56
#